data_AF-A0A183FKH0-F1
#
_entry.id   AF-A0A183FKH0-F1
#
_cell.length_a   1.000
_cell.length_b   1.000
_cell.length_c   1.000
_cell.angle_alpha   90.00
_cell.angle_beta   90.00
_cell.angle_gamma   90.00
#
_symmetry.space_group_name_H-M   'P 1'
#
loop_
_entity.id
_entity.type
_entity.pdbx_description
1 polymer ?
#
loop_
_entity_poly.entity_id
_entity_poly.type
_entity_poly.pdbx_seq_one_letter_code
_entity_poly.pdbx_strand_id
1 'polypeptide(L)'
;MGKPRLIKVVVPSKYYWRKALSSARHLCGMGHADVFVRGSMIAEERKRKYELRQQDNEKNKGKATREWVVFCGQLRQVFDLTSGSFGNV
;
A
#
# COMPACT_ATOMS: atom_id res chain seq x y z
N MET A 1 -15.45 9.71 -22.37
CA MET A 1 -15.02 9.15 -21.07
C MET A 1 -13.56 9.52 -20.83
N GLY A 2 -13.29 10.55 -20.04
CA GLY A 2 -11.95 11.12 -19.86
C GLY A 2 -11.06 10.28 -18.94
N LYS A 3 -9.77 10.17 -19.27
CA LYS A 3 -8.78 9.54 -18.38
C LYS A 3 -8.75 10.31 -17.04
N PRO A 4 -8.70 9.63 -15.88
CA PRO A 4 -8.55 10.29 -14.59
C PRO A 4 -7.34 11.22 -14.59
N ARG A 5 -7.51 12.47 -14.13
CA ARG A 5 -6.41 13.44 -14.09
C ARG A 5 -5.45 13.05 -12.96
N LEU A 6 -4.17 12.84 -13.30
CA LEU A 6 -3.13 12.64 -12.32
C LEU A 6 -2.58 14.00 -11.88
N ILE A 7 -2.76 14.34 -10.61
CA ILE A 7 -2.22 15.56 -10.02
C ILE A 7 -1.02 15.19 -9.14
N LYS A 8 0.10 15.90 -9.33
CA LYS A 8 1.28 15.75 -8.46
C LYS A 8 1.19 16.77 -7.33
N VAL A 9 1.11 16.29 -6.09
CA VAL A 9 1.13 17.12 -4.88
C VAL A 9 2.48 16.98 -4.21
N VAL A 10 3.17 18.10 -4.01
CA VAL A 10 4.40 18.16 -3.21
C VAL A 10 4.01 18.64 -1.82
N VAL A 11 4.43 17.89 -0.80
CA VAL A 11 4.14 18.21 0.60
C VAL A 11 5.41 18.69 1.32
N PRO A 12 5.29 19.53 2.36
CA PRO A 12 6.45 20.15 3.00
C PRO A 12 7.41 19.17 3.70
N SER A 13 6.92 17.99 4.11
CA SER A 13 7.75 17.01 4.83
C SER A 13 7.32 15.57 4.59
N LYS A 14 8.25 14.64 4.88
CA LYS A 14 7.99 13.19 4.85
C LYS A 14 6.92 12.77 5.86
N TYR A 15 6.69 13.54 6.92
CA TYR A 15 5.61 13.28 7.88
C TYR A 15 4.24 13.44 7.21
N TYR A 16 4.00 14.58 6.55
CA TYR A 16 2.74 14.82 5.83
C TYR A 16 2.54 13.81 4.69
N TRP A 17 3.63 13.41 4.02
CA TRP A 17 3.58 12.37 3.00
C TRP A 17 3.09 11.03 3.57
N ARG A 18 3.66 10.57 4.70
CA ARG A 18 3.22 9.34 5.37
C ARG A 18 1.78 9.45 5.85
N LYS A 19 1.40 10.57 6.45
CA LYS A 19 0.05 10.84 6.96
C LYS A 19 -1.00 10.83 5.85
N ALA A 20 -0.70 11.42 4.69
CA ALA A 20 -1.59 11.41 3.54
C ALA A 20 -1.83 9.98 3.02
N LEU A 21 -0.77 9.17 2.93
CA LEU A 21 -0.87 7.78 2.48
C LEU A 21 -1.61 6.87 3.46
N SER A 22 -1.41 7.04 4.77
CA SER A 22 -2.13 6.26 5.78
C SER A 22 -3.62 6.61 5.82
N SER A 23 -3.95 7.89 5.64
CA SER A 23 -5.33 8.39 5.66
C SER A 23 -6.08 8.10 4.36
N ALA A 24 -5.37 7.87 3.24
CA ALA A 24 -5.95 7.61 1.93
C ALA A 24 -6.96 6.45 1.92
N ARG A 25 -6.78 5.45 2.77
CA ARG A 25 -7.69 4.30 2.87
C ARG A 25 -9.11 4.69 3.31
N HIS A 26 -9.26 5.81 4.02
CA HIS A 26 -10.56 6.30 4.49
C HIS A 26 -11.36 7.04 3.40
N LEU A 27 -10.72 7.48 2.31
CA LEU A 27 -11.38 8.20 1.21
C LEU A 27 -12.48 7.37 0.54
N CYS A 28 -12.27 6.04 0.46
CA CYS A 28 -13.25 5.11 -0.10
C CYS A 28 -14.58 5.11 0.69
N GLY A 29 -14.52 5.26 2.02
CA GLY A 29 -15.69 5.27 2.89
C GLY A 29 -16.39 6.65 3.02
N MET A 30 -15.75 7.72 2.54
CA MET A 30 -16.23 9.10 2.69
C MET A 30 -16.91 9.65 1.43
N GLY A 31 -17.25 8.80 0.46
CA GLY A 31 -17.89 9.22 -0.80
C GLY A 31 -16.92 9.69 -1.89
N HIS A 32 -15.61 9.51 -1.70
CA HIS A 32 -14.56 9.80 -2.68
C HIS A 32 -13.96 8.52 -3.26
N ALA A 33 -14.81 7.56 -3.64
CA ALA A 33 -14.38 6.24 -4.13
C ALA A 33 -13.61 6.30 -5.47
N ASP A 34 -13.76 7.38 -6.21
CA ASP A 34 -13.08 7.67 -7.48
C ASP A 34 -11.72 8.34 -7.30
N VAL A 35 -11.37 8.77 -6.08
CA VAL A 35 -10.11 9.43 -5.77
C VAL A 35 -9.11 8.44 -5.17
N PHE A 36 -7.99 8.25 -5.87
CA PHE A 36 -6.91 7.37 -5.43
C PHE A 36 -5.65 8.16 -5.11
N VAL A 37 -5.17 8.04 -3.87
CA VAL A 37 -3.88 8.61 -3.46
C VAL A 37 -2.81 7.53 -3.52
N ARG A 38 -1.70 7.84 -4.20
CA ARG A 38 -0.52 6.97 -4.29
C ARG A 38 0.75 7.76 -4.07
N GLY A 39 1.78 7.10 -3.56
CA GLY A 39 3.12 7.67 -3.49
C GLY A 39 3.67 7.93 -4.89
N SER A 40 4.38 9.05 -5.06
CA SER A 40 5.19 9.30 -6.25
C SER A 40 6.40 8.37 -6.22
N MET A 41 6.28 7.22 -6.89
CA MET A 41 7.33 6.19 -6.99
C MET A 41 7.95 6.21 -8.39
N ILE A 42 9.24 5.86 -8.51
CA ILE A 42 9.86 5.63 -9.82
C ILE A 42 9.27 4.39 -10.50
N ALA A 43 9.49 4.25 -11.81
CA ALA A 43 8.91 3.16 -12.60
C ALA A 43 9.30 1.77 -12.08
N GLU A 44 10.56 1.60 -11.70
CA GLU A 44 11.11 0.35 -11.17
C GLU A 44 10.49 -0.01 -9.82
N GLU A 45 10.45 0.93 -8.89
CA GLU A 45 9.78 0.76 -7.59
C GLU A 45 8.32 0.36 -7.75
N ARG A 46 7.62 0.96 -8.73
CA ARG A 46 6.23 0.62 -9.04
C ARG A 46 6.09 -0.81 -9.57
N LYS A 47 6.98 -1.22 -10.48
CA LYS A 47 7.02 -2.59 -11.01
C LYS A 47 7.25 -3.60 -9.90
N ARG A 48 8.26 -3.38 -9.06
CA ARG A 48 8.56 -4.23 -7.89
C ARG A 48 7.39 -4.33 -6.94
N LYS A 49 6.73 -3.21 -6.62
CA LYS A 49 5.54 -3.20 -5.74
C LYS A 49 4.36 -3.96 -6.35
N TYR A 50 4.21 -3.90 -7.67
CA TYR A 50 3.18 -4.65 -8.38
C TYR A 50 3.46 -6.15 -8.34
N GLU A 51 4.69 -6.57 -8.62
CA GLU A 51 5.12 -7.98 -8.55
C GLU A 51 4.91 -8.57 -7.17
N LEU A 52 5.27 -7.85 -6.10
CA LEU A 52 5.03 -8.29 -4.72
C LEU A 52 3.54 -8.49 -4.42
N ARG A 53 2.66 -7.64 -4.97
CA ARG A 53 1.20 -7.79 -4.82
C ARG A 53 0.66 -8.98 -5.61
N GLN A 54 1.23 -9.26 -6.78
CA GLN A 54 0.84 -10.45 -7.55
C GLN A 54 1.22 -11.72 -6.81
N GLN A 55 2.44 -11.80 -6.28
CA GLN A 55 2.88 -12.93 -5.45
C GLN A 55 2.03 -13.09 -4.19
N ASP A 56 1.69 -11.97 -3.52
CA ASP A 56 0.77 -11.96 -2.38
C ASP A 56 -0.61 -12.53 -2.71
N ASN A 57 -1.21 -12.09 -3.83
CA ASN A 57 -2.50 -12.59 -4.28
C ASN A 57 -2.43 -14.08 -4.64
N GLU A 58 -1.37 -14.51 -5.31
CA GLU A 58 -1.19 -15.91 -5.73
C GLU A 58 -1.03 -16.83 -4.51
N LYS A 59 -0.21 -16.45 -3.53
CA LYS A 59 -0.02 -17.24 -2.29
C LYS A 59 -1.25 -17.28 -1.39
N ASN A 60 -2.13 -16.30 -1.48
CA ASN A 60 -3.40 -16.26 -0.75
C ASN A 60 -4.57 -16.83 -1.56
N LYS A 61 -4.37 -17.20 -2.84
CA LYS A 61 -5.42 -17.74 -3.69
C LYS A 61 -5.90 -19.08 -3.12
N GLY A 62 -7.21 -19.20 -2.90
CA GLY A 62 -7.83 -20.44 -2.40
C GLY A 62 -7.69 -20.66 -0.89
N LYS A 63 -7.10 -19.72 -0.15
CA LYS A 63 -7.03 -19.79 1.32
C LYS A 63 -8.23 -19.09 1.96
N ALA A 64 -8.76 -19.68 3.03
CA ALA A 64 -9.89 -19.10 3.78
C ALA A 64 -9.50 -17.80 4.50
N THR A 65 -8.24 -17.69 4.92
CA THR A 65 -7.68 -16.52 5.57
C THR A 65 -6.41 -16.06 4.87
N ARG A 66 -6.14 -14.75 4.93
CA ARG A 66 -4.95 -14.15 4.34
C ARG A 66 -3.73 -14.49 5.18
N GLU A 67 -2.82 -15.29 4.64
CA GLU A 67 -1.61 -15.76 5.32
C GLU A 67 -0.36 -14.97 4.92
N TRP A 68 -0.34 -14.42 3.71
CA TRP A 68 0.76 -13.62 3.19
C TRP A 68 0.34 -12.17 3.07
N VAL A 69 1.28 -11.26 3.33
CA VAL A 69 1.08 -9.82 3.15
C VAL A 69 2.37 -9.15 2.68
N VAL A 70 2.21 -8.06 1.93
CA VAL A 70 3.34 -7.16 1.61
C VAL A 70 3.54 -6.19 2.78
N PHE A 71 4.63 -6.37 3.54
CA PHE A 71 5.02 -5.53 4.67
C PHE A 71 6.39 -4.89 4.42
N CYS A 72 6.50 -3.57 4.55
CA CYS A 72 7.75 -2.81 4.35
C CYS A 72 8.53 -3.14 3.06
N GLY A 73 7.84 -3.45 1.96
CA GLY A 73 8.46 -3.79 0.68
C GLY A 73 8.97 -5.23 0.56
N GLN A 74 8.57 -6.09 1.49
CA GLN A 74 8.86 -7.53 1.49
C GLN A 74 7.56 -8.32 1.59
N LEU A 75 7.55 -9.53 1.05
CA LEU A 75 6.46 -10.48 1.23
C LEU A 75 6.71 -11.28 2.51
N ARG A 76 5.82 -11.18 3.49
CA ARG A 76 5.95 -11.86 4.80
C ARG A 76 4.69 -12.65 5.12
N GLN A 77 4.84 -13.68 5.96
CA GLN A 77 3.68 -14.33 6.55
C GLN A 77 3.11 -13.48 7.68
N VAL A 78 1.79 -13.53 7.84
CA VAL A 78 1.08 -12.81 8.91
C VAL A 78 1.55 -13.29 10.29
N PHE A 79 1.84 -14.59 10.44
CA PHE A 79 2.36 -15.16 11.68
C PHE A 79 3.68 -14.51 12.13
N ASP A 80 4.58 -14.22 11.18
CA ASP A 80 5.88 -13.57 11.46
C ASP A 80 5.74 -12.12 11.90
N LEU A 81 4.60 -11.48 11.61
CA LEU A 81 4.33 -10.10 12.02
C LEU A 81 3.74 -10.01 13.43
N THR A 82 3.08 -11.08 13.89
CA THR A 82 2.47 -11.14 15.22
C THR A 82 3.41 -11.64 16.31
N SER A 83 4.46 -12.39 15.94
CA SER A 83 5.42 -12.98 16.88
C SER A 83 6.57 -12.05 17.29
N GLY A 84 6.70 -10.88 16.65
CA GLY A 84 7.75 -9.90 16.92
C GLY A 84 7.22 -8.65 17.58
N SER A 85 7.61 -8.42 18.84
CA SER A 85 7.63 -7.10 19.47
C SER A 85 8.32 -6.10 18.53
N PHE A 86 7.56 -5.24 17.86
CA PHE A 86 8.12 -4.06 17.22
C PHE A 86 8.33 -3.00 18.30
N GLY A 87 9.47 -3.11 18.99
CA GLY A 87 10.05 -2.00 19.73
C GLY A 87 10.21 -0.81 18.80
N ASN A 88 9.62 0.32 19.20
CA ASN A 88 9.86 1.59 18.55
C ASN A 88 11.34 1.97 18.74
N VAL A 89 12.07 2.17 17.64
CA VAL A 89 13.30 2.98 17.59
C VAL A 89 13.24 3.85 16.35
#